data_AF-A0A2W4S567-F1
#
_entry.id   AF-A0A2W4S567-F1
#
_cell.length_a   1.000
_cell.length_b   1.000
_cell.length_c   1.000
_cell.angle_alpha   90.00
_cell.angle_beta   90.00
_cell.angle_gamma   90.00
#
_symmetry.space_group_name_H-M   'P 1'
#
loop_
_entity.id
_entity.type
_entity.pdbx_description
1 polymer ?
#
loop_
_entity_poly.entity_id
_entity_poly.type
_entity_poly.pdbx_seq_one_letter_code
_entity_poly.pdbx_strand_id
1 'polypeptide(L)'
;MANDHHLKVLNQGVDSWNAWREESPHIKPDLSQSDLKNKDLSGIDLSFSNLQSINLSDTDLTNANLERANLKNGYLEGISLGEACLSYADLEGADLVRAFMIFSNLEGANLKKADLAMAILSSAVLDNAILDDAQLYETQRSNWSIKDIRCNRVFWDSEGKIPTEYYPGEFERLHGQTIKISIKYNGGINEFEYFTLPLFIKHINDIYPDCPIELESINTIPGKSTEAIIAVYDTSKRNPDELLNELERLSKQIPIMQSRLANYRDSGLLMRGMYKQLKDDFKNLLTELPNMSNDTYNIHGGNQAVVGRKGNASNLVQISNEPLQNQQLSEAVCEIKKLLNQLDTDNPNASEAEKISYISQETSPDIKHKVTATLKAAGDAVLDEYFENSSLLRIVKSTVRTWMSYKD
;
A
#
# COMPACT_ATOMS: atom_id res chain seq x y z
N MET A 1 36.23 4.49 -10.02
CA MET A 1 37.10 3.55 -9.28
C MET A 1 37.07 3.96 -7.85
N ALA A 2 36.62 3.03 -7.01
CA ALA A 2 36.53 3.15 -5.56
C ALA A 2 37.84 3.58 -4.91
N ASN A 3 37.72 4.13 -3.72
CA ASN A 3 38.86 4.53 -2.90
C ASN A 3 39.37 3.33 -2.07
N ASP A 4 40.66 3.01 -2.20
CA ASP A 4 41.30 1.90 -1.49
C ASP A 4 41.19 1.94 0.04
N HIS A 5 41.15 3.14 0.64
CA HIS A 5 40.97 3.30 2.08
C HIS A 5 39.54 2.97 2.49
N HIS A 6 38.53 3.50 1.76
CA HIS A 6 37.12 3.17 2.01
C HIS A 6 36.87 1.67 1.86
N LEU A 7 37.40 1.02 0.82
CA LEU A 7 37.30 -0.43 0.65
C LEU A 7 37.97 -1.22 1.79
N LYS A 8 39.10 -0.73 2.33
CA LYS A 8 39.75 -1.35 3.49
C LYS A 8 38.95 -1.21 4.78
N VAL A 9 38.24 -0.09 4.98
CA VAL A 9 37.32 0.07 6.11
C VAL A 9 36.12 -0.86 5.94
N LEU A 10 35.48 -0.89 4.77
CA LEU A 10 34.33 -1.76 4.49
C LEU A 10 34.63 -3.25 4.69
N ASN A 11 35.82 -3.69 4.27
CA ASN A 11 36.25 -5.09 4.44
C ASN A 11 36.61 -5.45 5.91
N GLN A 12 36.51 -4.51 6.86
CA GLN A 12 36.54 -4.80 8.31
C GLN A 12 35.14 -5.03 8.90
N GLY A 13 34.09 -5.05 8.07
CA GLY A 13 32.71 -5.34 8.46
C GLY A 13 31.85 -4.08 8.69
N VAL A 14 30.53 -4.31 8.78
CA VAL A 14 29.53 -3.24 8.92
C VAL A 14 29.77 -2.38 10.16
N ASP A 15 30.04 -2.99 11.32
CA ASP A 15 30.32 -2.27 12.56
C ASP A 15 31.50 -1.30 12.42
N SER A 16 32.59 -1.77 11.81
CA SER A 16 33.81 -0.98 11.56
C SER A 16 33.56 0.17 10.58
N TRP A 17 32.70 -0.07 9.58
CA TRP A 17 32.28 0.97 8.64
C TRP A 17 31.38 2.01 9.31
N ASN A 18 30.36 1.59 10.05
CA ASN A 18 29.43 2.49 10.74
C ASN A 18 30.16 3.34 11.81
N ALA A 19 31.08 2.75 12.58
CA ALA A 19 31.92 3.52 13.51
C ALA A 19 32.79 4.56 12.79
N TRP A 20 33.41 4.20 11.66
CA TRP A 20 34.18 5.15 10.84
C TRP A 20 33.30 6.27 10.26
N ARG A 21 32.05 5.96 9.88
CA ARG A 21 31.05 6.92 9.41
C ARG A 21 30.66 7.92 10.51
N GLU A 22 30.49 7.47 11.74
CA GLU A 22 30.25 8.34 12.92
C GLU A 22 31.44 9.25 13.22
N GLU A 23 32.67 8.75 13.12
CA GLU A 23 33.90 9.55 13.30
C GLU A 23 34.15 10.54 12.13
N SER A 24 33.69 10.20 10.92
CA SER A 24 34.02 10.89 9.68
C SER A 24 32.81 11.38 8.85
N PRO A 25 31.79 12.06 9.45
CA PRO A 25 30.51 12.37 8.79
C PRO A 25 30.62 13.38 7.63
N HIS A 26 31.79 14.01 7.46
CA HIS A 26 32.08 14.96 6.40
C HIS A 26 32.74 14.29 5.17
N ILE A 27 33.18 13.03 5.29
CA ILE A 27 33.74 12.26 4.18
C ILE A 27 32.56 11.69 3.39
N LYS A 28 32.54 11.92 2.07
CA LYS A 28 31.66 11.19 1.16
C LYS A 28 32.37 9.92 0.73
N PRO A 29 31.87 8.72 1.08
CA PRO A 29 32.53 7.49 0.68
C PRO A 29 32.47 7.31 -0.84
N ASP A 30 33.44 6.57 -1.38
CA ASP A 30 33.50 6.22 -2.80
C ASP A 30 33.85 4.74 -2.93
N LEU A 31 32.83 3.99 -3.36
CA LEU A 31 32.87 2.56 -3.65
C LEU A 31 32.51 2.32 -5.14
N SER A 32 32.64 3.35 -5.99
CA SER A 32 32.26 3.30 -7.41
C SER A 32 33.00 2.20 -8.16
N GLN A 33 32.28 1.43 -8.98
CA GLN A 33 32.84 0.31 -9.75
C GLN A 33 33.48 -0.80 -8.91
N SER A 34 33.18 -0.88 -7.61
CA SER A 34 33.61 -2.02 -6.77
C SER A 34 32.66 -3.21 -6.87
N ASP A 35 33.17 -4.39 -6.51
CA ASP A 35 32.40 -5.63 -6.46
C ASP A 35 32.12 -6.01 -4.99
N LEU A 36 30.84 -5.98 -4.63
CA LEU A 36 30.32 -6.29 -3.30
C LEU A 36 29.23 -7.38 -3.37
N LYS A 37 29.10 -8.09 -4.50
CA LYS A 37 28.11 -9.15 -4.73
C LYS A 37 28.09 -10.20 -3.61
N ASN A 38 26.90 -10.70 -3.26
CA ASN A 38 26.68 -11.74 -2.24
C ASN A 38 27.21 -11.39 -0.83
N LYS A 39 27.31 -10.11 -0.47
CA LYS A 39 27.70 -9.72 0.90
C LYS A 39 26.47 -9.54 1.81
N ASP A 40 26.67 -9.80 3.10
CA ASP A 40 25.83 -9.24 4.15
C ASP A 40 26.37 -7.87 4.51
N LEU A 41 25.57 -6.83 4.24
CA LEU A 41 25.81 -5.43 4.57
C LEU A 41 24.55 -4.87 5.28
N SER A 42 23.78 -5.70 5.96
CA SER A 42 22.56 -5.29 6.66
C SER A 42 22.85 -4.20 7.71
N GLY A 43 21.99 -3.17 7.77
CA GLY A 43 22.16 -2.03 8.69
C GLY A 43 23.34 -1.07 8.40
N ILE A 44 23.99 -1.14 7.24
CA ILE A 44 25.13 -0.27 6.90
C ILE A 44 24.72 1.19 6.61
N ASP A 45 25.54 2.16 7.04
CA ASP A 45 25.42 3.56 6.62
C ASP A 45 26.22 3.86 5.34
N LEU A 46 25.58 3.69 4.19
CA LEU A 46 26.06 4.08 2.87
C LEU A 46 25.50 5.43 2.39
N SER A 47 24.84 6.22 3.24
CA SER A 47 24.28 7.53 2.86
C SER A 47 25.35 8.46 2.26
N PHE A 48 24.95 9.30 1.29
CA PHE A 48 25.81 10.22 0.52
C PHE A 48 26.98 9.56 -0.25
N SER A 49 27.08 8.23 -0.30
CA SER A 49 28.19 7.53 -0.95
C SER A 49 28.11 7.55 -2.48
N ASN A 50 29.27 7.62 -3.12
CA ASN A 50 29.41 7.34 -4.55
C ASN A 50 29.48 5.82 -4.78
N LEU A 51 28.37 5.24 -5.23
CA LEU A 51 28.19 3.82 -5.54
C LEU A 51 27.98 3.61 -7.06
N GLN A 52 28.41 4.56 -7.90
CA GLN A 52 28.16 4.53 -9.34
C GLN A 52 28.76 3.26 -9.97
N SER A 53 27.95 2.53 -10.74
CA SER A 53 28.32 1.27 -11.39
C SER A 53 28.91 0.22 -10.44
N ILE A 54 28.51 0.24 -9.17
CA ILE A 54 28.83 -0.81 -8.20
C ILE A 54 28.13 -2.12 -8.57
N ASN A 55 28.72 -3.25 -8.17
CA ASN A 55 28.03 -4.55 -8.18
C ASN A 55 27.59 -4.90 -6.75
N LEU A 56 26.28 -4.91 -6.53
CA LEU A 56 25.59 -5.30 -5.29
C LEU A 56 24.54 -6.39 -5.57
N SER A 57 24.63 -7.12 -6.68
CA SER A 57 23.70 -8.23 -6.94
C SER A 57 23.71 -9.24 -5.79
N ASP A 58 22.55 -9.83 -5.49
CA ASP A 58 22.34 -10.81 -4.41
C ASP A 58 22.89 -10.38 -3.03
N THR A 59 23.01 -9.07 -2.77
CA THR A 59 23.58 -8.50 -1.54
C THR A 59 22.47 -8.15 -0.55
N ASP A 60 22.71 -8.37 0.74
CA ASP A 60 21.80 -7.93 1.79
C ASP A 60 22.13 -6.51 2.27
N LEU A 61 21.20 -5.59 2.04
CA LEU A 61 21.17 -4.20 2.52
C LEU A 61 19.85 -3.93 3.28
N THR A 62 19.25 -4.95 3.88
CA THR A 62 18.10 -4.81 4.78
C THR A 62 18.45 -3.85 5.93
N ASN A 63 17.56 -2.90 6.23
CA ASN A 63 17.78 -1.79 7.19
C ASN A 63 18.96 -0.85 6.86
N ALA A 64 19.56 -0.90 5.67
CA ALA A 64 20.67 -0.02 5.32
C ALA A 64 20.21 1.45 5.11
N ASN A 65 21.09 2.40 5.42
CA ASN A 65 20.92 3.80 5.05
C ASN A 65 21.69 4.09 3.75
N LEU A 66 20.96 4.45 2.70
CA LEU A 66 21.43 4.83 1.38
C LEU A 66 20.93 6.25 1.00
N GLU A 67 20.52 7.08 1.98
CA GLU A 67 20.01 8.43 1.72
C GLU A 67 20.98 9.21 0.82
N ARG A 68 20.49 9.71 -0.32
CA ARG A 68 21.28 10.47 -1.31
C ARG A 68 22.51 9.73 -1.87
N ALA A 69 22.56 8.40 -1.80
CA ALA A 69 23.60 7.62 -2.45
C ALA A 69 23.48 7.70 -3.98
N ASN A 70 24.61 7.71 -4.67
CA ASN A 70 24.67 7.67 -6.14
C ASN A 70 24.86 6.23 -6.61
N LEU A 71 23.79 5.55 -6.98
CA LEU A 71 23.72 4.14 -7.43
C LEU A 71 23.58 4.03 -8.97
N LYS A 72 23.84 5.11 -9.72
CA LYS A 72 23.63 5.18 -11.18
C LYS A 72 24.32 4.04 -11.93
N ASN A 73 23.57 3.35 -12.78
CA ASN A 73 24.01 2.19 -13.54
C ASN A 73 24.63 1.08 -12.67
N GLY A 74 24.22 0.95 -11.40
CA GLY A 74 24.62 -0.14 -10.52
C GLY A 74 23.97 -1.47 -10.92
N TYR A 75 24.67 -2.58 -10.66
CA TYR A 75 24.17 -3.93 -10.84
C TYR A 75 23.61 -4.41 -9.49
N LEU A 76 22.28 -4.41 -9.36
CA LEU A 76 21.55 -4.67 -8.11
C LEU A 76 20.52 -5.82 -8.27
N GLU A 77 20.68 -6.69 -9.29
CA GLU A 77 19.82 -7.88 -9.49
C GLU A 77 19.73 -8.70 -8.20
N GLY A 78 18.51 -9.00 -7.74
CA GLY A 78 18.25 -9.84 -6.56
C GLY A 78 18.64 -9.20 -5.21
N ILE A 79 18.96 -7.90 -5.17
CA ILE A 79 19.36 -7.22 -3.92
C ILE A 79 18.23 -7.21 -2.87
N SER A 80 18.58 -7.37 -1.60
CA SER A 80 17.65 -7.15 -0.48
C SER A 80 17.82 -5.74 0.06
N LEU A 81 16.74 -4.96 0.06
CA LEU A 81 16.62 -3.57 0.49
C LEU A 81 15.40 -3.41 1.42
N GLY A 82 15.02 -4.47 2.14
CA GLY A 82 13.88 -4.44 3.06
C GLY A 82 14.09 -3.38 4.15
N GLU A 83 13.09 -2.53 4.39
CA GLU A 83 13.15 -1.43 5.37
C GLU A 83 14.33 -0.43 5.15
N ALA A 84 15.02 -0.48 4.00
CA ALA A 84 16.15 0.39 3.72
C ALA A 84 15.73 1.83 3.38
N CYS A 85 16.56 2.81 3.74
CA CYS A 85 16.35 4.21 3.42
C CYS A 85 17.13 4.61 2.16
N LEU A 86 16.46 4.72 1.01
CA LEU A 86 17.00 5.20 -0.27
C LEU A 86 16.50 6.61 -0.64
N SER A 87 16.01 7.40 0.33
CA SER A 87 15.44 8.72 0.06
C SER A 87 16.43 9.61 -0.69
N TYR A 88 15.97 10.23 -1.78
CA TYR A 88 16.75 11.08 -2.69
C TYR A 88 17.99 10.40 -3.32
N ALA A 89 18.06 9.06 -3.33
CA ALA A 89 19.12 8.31 -4.01
C ALA A 89 19.00 8.41 -5.54
N ASP A 90 20.14 8.33 -6.24
CA ASP A 90 20.21 8.41 -7.69
C ASP A 90 20.42 7.01 -8.29
N LEU A 91 19.34 6.40 -8.75
CA LEU A 91 19.26 5.03 -9.28
C LEU A 91 19.13 5.03 -10.82
N GLU A 92 19.49 6.12 -11.52
CA GLU A 92 19.31 6.22 -12.97
C GLU A 92 20.03 5.07 -13.70
N GLY A 93 19.28 4.28 -14.46
CA GLY A 93 19.79 3.13 -15.21
C GLY A 93 20.28 1.96 -14.35
N ALA A 94 19.94 1.91 -13.05
CA ALA A 94 20.27 0.77 -12.19
C ALA A 94 19.46 -0.48 -12.56
N ASP A 95 20.12 -1.64 -12.52
CA ASP A 95 19.49 -2.95 -12.66
C ASP A 95 18.99 -3.40 -11.29
N LEU A 96 17.68 -3.36 -11.07
CA LEU A 96 16.97 -3.79 -9.84
C LEU A 96 16.08 -5.02 -10.13
N VAL A 97 16.42 -5.82 -11.14
CA VAL A 97 15.64 -7.01 -11.50
C VAL A 97 15.53 -7.93 -10.29
N ARG A 98 14.31 -8.33 -9.91
CA ARG A 98 13.98 -9.15 -8.73
C ARG A 98 14.44 -8.58 -7.37
N ALA A 99 14.71 -7.28 -7.28
CA ALA A 99 15.06 -6.66 -6.00
C ALA A 99 13.92 -6.74 -4.97
N PHE A 100 14.27 -7.02 -3.71
CA PHE A 100 13.35 -7.08 -2.57
C PHE A 100 13.36 -5.75 -1.82
N MET A 101 12.38 -4.89 -2.06
CA MET A 101 12.31 -3.50 -1.57
C MET A 101 11.11 -3.27 -0.62
N ILE A 102 10.66 -4.32 0.07
CA ILE A 102 9.48 -4.27 0.96
C ILE A 102 9.73 -3.26 2.09
N PHE A 103 8.76 -2.36 2.34
CA PHE A 103 8.87 -1.26 3.33
C PHE A 103 10.04 -0.28 3.11
N SER A 104 10.73 -0.32 1.97
CA SER A 104 11.82 0.62 1.69
C SER A 104 11.31 2.06 1.46
N ASN A 105 12.12 3.05 1.84
CA ASN A 105 11.85 4.46 1.57
C ASN A 105 12.66 4.92 0.35
N LEU A 106 11.99 5.13 -0.77
CA LEU A 106 12.51 5.64 -2.04
C LEU A 106 12.00 7.08 -2.32
N GLU A 107 11.61 7.83 -1.29
CA GLU A 107 11.08 9.20 -1.42
C GLU A 107 12.06 10.09 -2.20
N GLY A 108 11.61 10.70 -3.29
CA GLY A 108 12.43 11.57 -4.14
C GLY A 108 13.54 10.85 -4.92
N ALA A 109 13.59 9.51 -4.93
CA ALA A 109 14.62 8.76 -5.62
C ALA A 109 14.50 8.87 -7.15
N ASN A 110 15.64 8.95 -7.84
CA ASN A 110 15.69 9.00 -9.29
C ASN A 110 15.84 7.58 -9.88
N LEU A 111 14.73 6.89 -10.11
CA LEU A 111 14.64 5.56 -10.72
C LEU A 111 14.53 5.61 -12.26
N LYS A 112 14.90 6.74 -12.88
CA LYS A 112 14.77 6.94 -14.32
C LYS A 112 15.57 5.88 -15.10
N LYS A 113 14.94 5.20 -16.06
CA LYS A 113 15.52 4.05 -16.79
C LYS A 113 15.98 2.87 -15.93
N ALA A 114 15.62 2.81 -14.64
CA ALA A 114 15.92 1.64 -13.82
C ALA A 114 15.14 0.42 -14.32
N ASP A 115 15.75 -0.75 -14.25
CA ASP A 115 15.05 -2.01 -14.53
C ASP A 115 14.51 -2.60 -13.23
N LEU A 116 13.20 -2.50 -13.00
CA LEU A 116 12.54 -3.04 -11.81
C LEU A 116 11.80 -4.35 -12.13
N ALA A 117 12.11 -5.04 -13.24
CA ALA A 117 11.37 -6.24 -13.63
C ALA A 117 11.34 -7.29 -12.50
N MET A 118 10.15 -7.80 -12.18
CA MET A 118 9.88 -8.74 -11.09
C MET A 118 10.27 -8.24 -9.68
N ALA A 119 10.57 -6.95 -9.48
CA ALA A 119 10.90 -6.41 -8.16
C ALA A 119 9.69 -6.36 -7.22
N ILE A 120 9.94 -6.48 -5.91
CA ILE A 120 8.92 -6.46 -4.86
C ILE A 120 8.98 -5.11 -4.12
N LEU A 121 8.10 -4.20 -4.51
CA LEU A 121 7.92 -2.84 -3.98
C LEU A 121 6.75 -2.75 -2.97
N SER A 122 6.33 -3.88 -2.41
CA SER A 122 5.19 -3.94 -1.48
C SER A 122 5.42 -3.04 -0.26
N SER A 123 4.48 -2.14 0.01
CA SER A 123 4.58 -1.13 1.07
C SER A 123 5.80 -0.17 0.96
N ALA A 124 6.45 -0.08 -0.20
CA ALA A 124 7.55 0.86 -0.42
C ALA A 124 7.00 2.29 -0.63
N VAL A 125 7.77 3.31 -0.21
CA VAL A 125 7.40 4.73 -0.38
C VAL A 125 8.20 5.33 -1.53
N LEU A 126 7.58 5.57 -2.68
CA LEU A 126 8.19 6.22 -3.86
C LEU A 126 7.62 7.63 -4.10
N ASP A 127 7.16 8.29 -3.05
CA ASP A 127 6.63 9.66 -3.12
C ASP A 127 7.68 10.62 -3.71
N ASN A 128 7.29 11.50 -4.63
CA ASN A 128 8.19 12.39 -5.39
C ASN A 128 9.27 11.69 -6.25
N ALA A 129 9.28 10.35 -6.36
CA ALA A 129 10.26 9.64 -7.16
C ALA A 129 10.11 9.89 -8.67
N ILE A 130 11.13 9.51 -9.45
CA ILE A 130 11.14 9.64 -10.92
C ILE A 130 11.24 8.25 -11.55
N LEU A 131 10.17 7.78 -12.19
CA LEU A 131 10.09 6.50 -12.91
C LEU A 131 10.15 6.64 -14.44
N ASP A 132 10.45 7.84 -14.97
CA ASP A 132 10.56 8.04 -16.43
C ASP A 132 11.50 7.00 -17.08
N ASP A 133 11.01 6.33 -18.13
CA ASP A 133 11.67 5.26 -18.87
C ASP A 133 11.98 3.98 -18.07
N ALA A 134 11.47 3.82 -16.84
CA ALA A 134 11.70 2.61 -16.05
C ALA A 134 10.93 1.38 -16.59
N GLN A 135 11.47 0.19 -16.33
CA GLN A 135 10.82 -1.09 -16.63
C GLN A 135 10.07 -1.60 -15.39
N LEU A 136 8.79 -1.93 -15.51
CA LEU A 136 7.91 -2.36 -14.41
C LEU A 136 7.26 -3.73 -14.62
N TYR A 137 7.70 -4.51 -15.62
CA TYR A 137 7.23 -5.88 -15.90
C TYR A 137 7.14 -6.73 -14.62
N GLU A 138 5.97 -7.33 -14.35
CA GLU A 138 5.71 -8.21 -13.19
C GLU A 138 6.09 -7.64 -11.80
N THR A 139 6.20 -6.31 -11.65
CA THR A 139 6.44 -5.67 -10.34
C THR A 139 5.31 -5.93 -9.34
N GLN A 140 5.65 -6.38 -8.14
CA GLN A 140 4.70 -6.48 -7.03
C GLN A 140 4.63 -5.14 -6.30
N ARG A 141 3.44 -4.53 -6.25
CA ARG A 141 3.24 -3.11 -5.87
C ARG A 141 2.07 -2.93 -4.89
N SER A 142 1.74 -3.96 -4.12
CA SER A 142 0.67 -3.88 -3.12
C SER A 142 1.04 -2.84 -2.05
N ASN A 143 0.16 -1.86 -1.84
CA ASN A 143 0.31 -0.80 -0.84
C ASN A 143 1.55 0.09 -0.96
N TRP A 144 2.18 0.16 -2.14
CA TRP A 144 3.21 1.18 -2.37
C TRP A 144 2.60 2.59 -2.31
N SER A 145 3.36 3.58 -1.83
CA SER A 145 3.01 4.99 -1.93
C SER A 145 3.74 5.60 -3.12
N ILE A 146 3.05 6.40 -3.93
CA ILE A 146 3.58 7.01 -5.15
C ILE A 146 3.11 8.47 -5.31
N LYS A 147 2.98 9.20 -4.20
CA LYS A 147 2.43 10.56 -4.20
C LYS A 147 3.31 11.53 -4.99
N ASP A 148 2.72 12.39 -5.83
CA ASP A 148 3.44 13.35 -6.68
C ASP A 148 4.55 12.68 -7.53
N ILE A 149 4.43 11.38 -7.86
CA ILE A 149 5.43 10.63 -8.61
C ILE A 149 5.53 11.12 -10.06
N ARG A 150 6.76 11.31 -10.55
CA ARG A 150 7.01 11.63 -11.94
C ARG A 150 7.14 10.34 -12.76
N CYS A 151 6.11 10.03 -13.53
CA CYS A 151 6.13 8.93 -14.49
C CYS A 151 5.36 9.33 -15.76
N ASN A 152 6.10 9.72 -16.81
CA ASN A 152 5.53 10.09 -18.11
C ASN A 152 5.55 8.91 -19.11
N ARG A 153 6.41 7.92 -18.87
CA ARG A 153 6.61 6.75 -19.73
C ARG A 153 7.28 5.63 -18.94
N VAL A 154 6.77 4.41 -19.05
CA VAL A 154 7.38 3.19 -18.51
C VAL A 154 7.14 2.02 -19.45
N PHE A 155 7.86 0.92 -19.23
CA PHE A 155 7.67 -0.34 -19.94
C PHE A 155 6.95 -1.35 -19.04
N TRP A 156 6.09 -2.17 -19.66
CA TRP A 156 5.33 -3.24 -18.98
C TRP A 156 5.50 -4.60 -19.69
N ASP A 157 6.34 -4.67 -20.71
CA ASP A 157 6.69 -5.89 -21.44
C ASP A 157 8.09 -6.36 -21.02
N SER A 158 8.32 -7.67 -20.97
CA SER A 158 9.60 -8.25 -20.51
C SER A 158 10.81 -7.89 -21.37
N GLU A 159 10.62 -7.33 -22.57
CA GLU A 159 11.70 -6.94 -23.48
C GLU A 159 12.04 -5.45 -23.44
N GLY A 160 11.27 -4.63 -22.70
CA GLY A 160 11.45 -3.19 -22.60
C GLY A 160 11.23 -2.45 -23.92
N LYS A 161 10.36 -2.96 -24.80
CA LYS A 161 10.22 -2.46 -26.18
C LYS A 161 9.00 -1.59 -26.41
N ILE A 162 7.91 -1.81 -25.67
CA ILE A 162 6.63 -1.14 -25.90
C ILE A 162 6.37 -0.20 -24.72
N PRO A 163 6.70 1.09 -24.85
CA PRO A 163 6.41 2.05 -23.80
C PRO A 163 4.90 2.26 -23.67
N THR A 164 4.41 2.31 -22.44
CA THR A 164 3.15 2.97 -22.12
C THR A 164 3.47 4.39 -21.66
N GLU A 165 2.93 5.37 -22.37
CA GLU A 165 3.03 6.78 -22.04
C GLU A 165 1.86 7.21 -21.15
N TYR A 166 2.12 8.15 -20.25
CA TYR A 166 1.18 8.64 -19.24
C TYR A 166 1.15 10.16 -19.29
N TYR A 167 -0.05 10.74 -19.19
CA TYR A 167 -0.18 12.17 -18.94
C TYR A 167 0.27 12.52 -17.51
N PRO A 168 0.65 13.78 -17.21
CA PRO A 168 1.01 14.20 -15.86
C PRO A 168 -0.07 13.82 -14.82
N GLY A 169 0.33 13.11 -13.75
CA GLY A 169 -0.55 12.59 -12.71
C GLY A 169 -1.35 11.32 -13.08
N GLU A 170 -1.32 10.87 -14.33
CA GLU A 170 -2.11 9.71 -14.76
C GLU A 170 -1.58 8.38 -14.20
N PHE A 171 -0.26 8.21 -14.15
CA PHE A 171 0.36 7.02 -13.57
C PHE A 171 -0.02 6.85 -12.08
N GLU A 172 0.07 7.94 -11.33
CA GLU A 172 -0.32 8.01 -9.91
C GLU A 172 -1.80 7.63 -9.73
N ARG A 173 -2.68 8.18 -10.57
CA ARG A 173 -4.13 7.87 -10.57
C ARG A 173 -4.46 6.42 -10.91
N LEU A 174 -3.69 5.77 -11.80
CA LEU A 174 -3.96 4.41 -12.28
C LEU A 174 -3.31 3.31 -11.45
N HIS A 175 -2.17 3.60 -10.81
CA HIS A 175 -1.37 2.62 -10.08
C HIS A 175 -1.22 2.91 -8.58
N GLY A 176 -1.67 4.07 -8.11
CA GLY A 176 -1.72 4.42 -6.69
C GLY A 176 -2.90 3.78 -5.98
N GLN A 177 -2.91 3.85 -4.65
CA GLN A 177 -4.06 3.42 -3.86
C GLN A 177 -5.22 4.41 -4.03
N THR A 178 -6.39 3.92 -4.43
CA THR A 178 -7.62 4.71 -4.44
C THR A 178 -8.18 4.87 -3.02
N ILE A 179 -8.61 6.07 -2.66
CA ILE A 179 -9.39 6.25 -1.42
C ILE A 179 -10.73 5.53 -1.60
N LYS A 180 -11.16 4.73 -0.63
CA LYS A 180 -12.43 4.02 -0.65
C LYS A 180 -13.30 4.43 0.54
N ILE A 181 -14.49 4.94 0.26
CA ILE A 181 -15.53 5.18 1.26
C ILE A 181 -16.49 4.00 1.25
N SER A 182 -16.75 3.40 2.41
CA SER A 182 -17.91 2.50 2.57
C SER A 182 -19.13 3.28 3.11
N ILE A 183 -20.30 3.07 2.51
CA ILE A 183 -21.60 3.45 3.08
C ILE A 183 -22.31 2.17 3.54
N LYS A 184 -22.50 2.04 4.87
CA LYS A 184 -23.10 0.85 5.51
C LYS A 184 -24.59 1.03 5.80
N TYR A 185 -25.43 0.32 5.05
CA TYR A 185 -26.88 0.23 5.23
C TYR A 185 -27.22 -0.88 6.23
N ASN A 186 -27.38 -0.50 7.50
CA ASN A 186 -27.79 -1.41 8.58
C ASN A 186 -29.24 -1.87 8.36
N GLY A 187 -29.45 -3.18 8.20
CA GLY A 187 -30.75 -3.76 7.80
C GLY A 187 -30.88 -4.03 6.30
N GLY A 188 -29.86 -3.72 5.50
CA GLY A 188 -29.88 -3.83 4.04
C GLY A 188 -30.29 -2.52 3.36
N ILE A 189 -29.94 -2.37 2.08
CA ILE A 189 -30.35 -1.21 1.27
C ILE A 189 -31.82 -1.35 0.84
N ASN A 190 -32.63 -0.29 0.99
CA ASN A 190 -34.01 -0.31 0.49
C ASN A 190 -34.10 0.07 -1.00
N GLU A 191 -35.21 -0.26 -1.66
CA GLU A 191 -35.39 -0.01 -3.11
C GLU A 191 -35.13 1.46 -3.48
N PHE A 192 -35.62 2.40 -2.67
CA PHE A 192 -35.47 3.83 -2.94
C PHE A 192 -33.99 4.27 -2.86
N GLU A 193 -33.24 3.81 -1.86
CA GLU A 193 -31.80 4.06 -1.74
C GLU A 193 -31.03 3.43 -2.91
N TYR A 194 -31.35 2.19 -3.28
CA TYR A 194 -30.71 1.49 -4.38
C TYR A 194 -30.91 2.21 -5.73
N PHE A 195 -32.15 2.63 -6.04
CA PHE A 195 -32.45 3.35 -7.28
C PHE A 195 -31.93 4.80 -7.31
N THR A 196 -31.73 5.44 -6.16
CA THR A 196 -31.25 6.84 -6.10
C THR A 196 -29.74 6.96 -5.98
N LEU A 197 -29.02 5.92 -5.55
CA LEU A 197 -27.56 5.96 -5.39
C LEU A 197 -26.81 6.35 -6.68
N PRO A 198 -27.10 5.80 -7.89
CA PRO A 198 -26.42 6.23 -9.12
C PRO A 198 -26.69 7.70 -9.49
N LEU A 199 -27.89 8.21 -9.18
CA LEU A 199 -28.25 9.62 -9.40
C LEU A 199 -27.53 10.54 -8.41
N PHE A 200 -27.30 10.08 -7.18
CA PHE A 200 -26.52 10.79 -6.17
C PHE A 200 -25.04 10.87 -6.55
N ILE A 201 -24.43 9.73 -6.93
CA ILE A 201 -23.04 9.67 -7.43
C ILE A 201 -22.85 10.58 -8.64
N LYS A 202 -23.73 10.46 -9.65
CA LYS A 202 -23.70 11.34 -10.83
C LYS A 202 -23.80 12.82 -10.44
N HIS A 203 -24.70 13.16 -9.54
CA HIS A 203 -24.90 14.55 -9.13
C HIS A 203 -23.71 15.13 -8.36
N ILE A 204 -22.97 14.31 -7.60
CA ILE A 204 -21.70 14.73 -6.98
C ILE A 204 -20.66 14.97 -8.08
N ASN A 205 -20.49 14.05 -9.03
CA ASN A 205 -19.55 14.22 -10.16
C ASN A 205 -19.88 15.44 -11.04
N ASP A 206 -21.17 15.75 -11.24
CA ASP A 206 -21.64 16.93 -11.98
C ASP A 206 -21.28 18.25 -11.26
N ILE A 207 -21.09 18.24 -9.93
CA ILE A 207 -20.67 19.41 -9.13
C ILE A 207 -19.15 19.44 -8.93
N TYR A 208 -18.50 18.27 -8.83
CA TYR A 208 -17.08 18.09 -8.49
C TYR A 208 -16.31 17.33 -9.56
N PRO A 209 -16.07 17.93 -10.74
CA PRO A 209 -15.33 17.30 -11.83
C PRO A 209 -13.85 17.02 -11.49
N ASP A 210 -13.34 17.64 -10.43
CA ASP A 210 -11.95 17.55 -9.96
C ASP A 210 -11.80 16.57 -8.76
N CYS A 211 -12.90 15.93 -8.33
CA CYS A 211 -12.89 14.82 -7.38
C CYS A 211 -13.93 13.77 -7.83
N PRO A 212 -13.72 13.10 -8.99
CA PRO A 212 -14.62 12.08 -9.46
C PRO A 212 -14.76 10.94 -8.43
N ILE A 213 -15.99 10.56 -8.17
CA ILE A 213 -16.35 9.41 -7.34
C ILE A 213 -17.07 8.35 -8.17
N GLU A 214 -16.72 7.09 -7.97
CA GLU A 214 -17.31 5.96 -8.69
C GLU A 214 -17.83 4.93 -7.69
N LEU A 215 -19.01 4.36 -7.99
CA LEU A 215 -19.52 3.23 -7.22
C LEU A 215 -18.78 1.96 -7.67
N GLU A 216 -17.90 1.46 -6.81
CA GLU A 216 -17.06 0.29 -7.10
C GLU A 216 -17.84 -1.01 -6.92
N SER A 217 -18.55 -1.17 -5.79
CA SER A 217 -19.39 -2.35 -5.54
C SER A 217 -20.55 -2.07 -4.60
N ILE A 218 -21.53 -2.98 -4.59
CA ILE A 218 -22.57 -3.07 -3.55
C ILE A 218 -22.57 -4.50 -3.01
N ASN A 219 -22.01 -4.68 -1.82
CA ASN A 219 -21.88 -5.97 -1.16
C ASN A 219 -23.03 -6.15 -0.17
N THR A 220 -23.87 -7.19 -0.31
CA THR A 220 -24.97 -7.45 0.65
C THR A 220 -24.67 -8.71 1.45
N ILE A 221 -24.55 -8.56 2.77
CA ILE A 221 -24.45 -9.68 3.72
C ILE A 221 -25.87 -10.15 4.06
N PRO A 222 -26.25 -11.40 3.73
CA PRO A 222 -27.59 -11.91 3.98
C PRO A 222 -28.01 -11.76 5.46
N GLY A 223 -29.14 -11.09 5.67
CA GLY A 223 -29.75 -10.92 7.00
C GLY A 223 -29.10 -9.90 7.93
N LYS A 224 -28.15 -9.06 7.47
CA LYS A 224 -27.49 -8.04 8.31
C LYS A 224 -27.44 -6.64 7.70
N SER A 225 -26.72 -6.48 6.59
CA SER A 225 -26.33 -5.16 6.09
C SER A 225 -25.93 -5.20 4.62
N THR A 226 -26.18 -4.10 3.92
CA THR A 226 -25.59 -3.82 2.60
C THR A 226 -24.51 -2.76 2.76
N GLU A 227 -23.40 -2.89 2.03
CA GLU A 227 -22.30 -1.95 2.00
C GLU A 227 -22.09 -1.51 0.55
N ALA A 228 -22.18 -0.20 0.29
CA ALA A 228 -21.78 0.37 -0.99
C ALA A 228 -20.35 0.89 -0.86
N ILE A 229 -19.43 0.35 -1.66
CA ILE A 229 -18.04 0.82 -1.74
C ILE A 229 -17.97 1.86 -2.86
N ILE A 230 -17.51 3.06 -2.52
CA ILE A 230 -17.33 4.18 -3.43
C ILE A 230 -15.85 4.50 -3.49
N ALA A 231 -15.24 4.35 -4.67
CA ALA A 231 -13.91 4.85 -4.94
C ALA A 231 -13.96 6.36 -5.10
N VAL A 232 -13.02 7.05 -4.45
CA VAL A 232 -12.82 8.50 -4.52
C VAL A 232 -11.47 8.73 -5.18
N TYR A 233 -11.50 9.33 -6.35
CA TYR A 233 -10.33 9.79 -7.05
C TYR A 233 -10.20 11.28 -6.78
N ASP A 234 -9.71 11.66 -5.59
CA ASP A 234 -9.41 13.07 -5.35
C ASP A 234 -8.17 13.47 -6.15
N THR A 235 -8.32 14.57 -6.87
CA THR A 235 -7.30 15.08 -7.77
C THR A 235 -6.89 16.53 -7.46
N SER A 236 -6.75 16.88 -6.18
CA SER A 236 -6.16 18.16 -5.72
C SER A 236 -4.94 18.01 -4.75
N LYS A 237 -4.58 19.01 -3.93
CA LYS A 237 -3.23 19.15 -3.29
C LYS A 237 -3.18 19.10 -1.74
N ARG A 238 -4.19 18.58 -1.05
CA ARG A 238 -4.33 18.64 0.43
C ARG A 238 -3.73 17.42 1.15
N ASN A 239 -3.90 17.39 2.48
CA ASN A 239 -3.60 16.22 3.30
C ASN A 239 -4.69 15.14 3.14
N PRO A 240 -4.36 13.91 2.70
CA PRO A 240 -5.33 12.86 2.41
C PRO A 240 -5.81 12.09 3.63
N ASP A 241 -5.00 12.03 4.70
CA ASP A 241 -5.44 11.52 5.99
C ASP A 241 -6.57 12.38 6.56
N GLU A 242 -6.46 13.70 6.42
CA GLU A 242 -7.49 14.64 6.85
C GLU A 242 -8.75 14.48 6.00
N LEU A 243 -8.58 14.36 4.67
CA LEU A 243 -9.66 14.12 3.72
C LEU A 243 -10.41 12.81 4.03
N LEU A 244 -9.71 11.69 4.21
CA LEU A 244 -10.35 10.41 4.51
C LEU A 244 -11.00 10.41 5.89
N ASN A 245 -10.41 11.08 6.90
CA ASN A 245 -10.99 11.19 8.25
C ASN A 245 -12.35 11.87 8.17
N GLU A 246 -12.42 12.94 7.39
CA GLU A 246 -13.62 13.75 7.22
C GLU A 246 -14.68 13.04 6.35
N LEU A 247 -14.27 12.42 5.23
CA LEU A 247 -15.15 11.63 4.38
C LEU A 247 -15.74 10.43 5.13
N GLU A 248 -14.96 9.75 5.99
CA GLU A 248 -15.46 8.71 6.88
C GLU A 248 -16.40 9.24 7.97
N ARG A 249 -16.07 10.39 8.58
CA ARG A 249 -16.92 11.03 9.58
C ARG A 249 -18.28 11.38 8.99
N LEU A 250 -18.33 11.78 7.72
CA LEU A 250 -19.56 12.08 6.99
C LEU A 250 -20.27 10.81 6.51
N SER A 251 -19.56 9.80 6.00
CA SER A 251 -20.17 8.53 5.57
C SER A 251 -20.87 7.82 6.74
N LYS A 252 -20.27 7.84 7.94
CA LYS A 252 -20.87 7.30 9.18
C LYS A 252 -22.17 8.02 9.59
N GLN A 253 -22.41 9.26 9.14
CA GLN A 253 -23.64 10.01 9.43
C GLN A 253 -24.79 9.74 8.45
N ILE A 254 -24.49 9.36 7.20
CA ILE A 254 -25.49 9.11 6.15
C ILE A 254 -26.52 8.03 6.58
N PRO A 255 -26.12 6.82 7.02
CA PRO A 255 -27.06 5.78 7.45
C PRO A 255 -27.88 6.17 8.68
N ILE A 256 -27.26 6.86 9.65
CA ILE A 256 -27.94 7.31 10.87
C ILE A 256 -29.09 8.27 10.53
N MET A 257 -28.88 9.15 9.55
CA MET A 257 -29.94 10.01 9.04
C MET A 257 -30.97 9.23 8.22
N GLN A 258 -30.58 8.31 7.34
CA GLN A 258 -31.51 7.45 6.59
C GLN A 258 -32.43 6.63 7.51
N SER A 259 -31.89 5.99 8.56
CA SER A 259 -32.69 5.26 9.56
C SER A 259 -33.62 6.19 10.36
N ARG A 260 -33.21 7.43 10.65
CA ARG A 260 -34.12 8.43 11.24
C ARG A 260 -35.24 8.81 10.27
N LEU A 261 -34.90 9.12 9.01
CA LEU A 261 -35.84 9.49 7.95
C LEU A 261 -36.91 8.41 7.71
N ALA A 262 -36.55 7.12 7.78
CA ALA A 262 -37.50 6.01 7.66
C ALA A 262 -38.60 6.01 8.74
N ASN A 263 -38.30 6.51 9.94
CA ASN A 263 -39.25 6.62 11.05
C ASN A 263 -40.14 7.87 10.99
N TYR A 264 -39.81 8.86 10.14
CA TYR A 264 -40.55 10.14 10.02
C TYR A 264 -41.47 10.22 8.79
N ARG A 265 -42.07 9.08 8.41
CA ARG A 265 -42.86 8.89 7.17
C ARG A 265 -43.95 9.95 6.89
N ASP A 266 -44.46 10.63 7.92
CA ASP A 266 -45.56 11.60 7.81
C ASP A 266 -45.17 13.09 7.83
N SER A 267 -43.87 13.47 7.82
CA SER A 267 -43.45 14.88 8.03
C SER A 267 -42.49 15.44 6.97
N GLY A 268 -42.94 15.43 5.71
CA GLY A 268 -42.16 15.72 4.49
C GLY A 268 -41.41 17.06 4.35
N LEU A 269 -41.57 18.02 5.27
CA LEU A 269 -40.92 19.34 5.19
C LEU A 269 -39.56 19.41 5.91
N LEU A 270 -39.42 18.84 7.12
CA LEU A 270 -38.10 18.71 7.77
C LEU A 270 -37.18 17.77 6.98
N MET A 271 -37.76 16.75 6.34
CA MET A 271 -37.07 15.75 5.50
C MET A 271 -36.21 16.41 4.41
N ARG A 272 -36.78 17.40 3.70
CA ARG A 272 -36.03 18.17 2.69
C ARG A 272 -34.96 19.04 3.31
N GLY A 273 -35.22 19.64 4.46
CA GLY A 273 -34.26 20.48 5.18
C GLY A 273 -32.99 19.71 5.57
N MET A 274 -33.14 18.57 6.24
CA MET A 274 -32.00 17.78 6.72
C MET A 274 -31.22 17.10 5.60
N TYR A 275 -31.89 16.51 4.60
CA TYR A 275 -31.20 15.94 3.44
C TYR A 275 -30.50 17.03 2.62
N LYS A 276 -31.17 18.18 2.42
CA LYS A 276 -30.53 19.34 1.79
C LYS A 276 -29.34 19.82 2.62
N GLN A 277 -29.42 19.83 3.95
CA GLN A 277 -28.33 20.29 4.78
C GLN A 277 -27.14 19.33 4.78
N LEU A 278 -27.32 18.01 4.92
CA LEU A 278 -26.19 17.07 4.76
C LEU A 278 -25.61 17.10 3.34
N LYS A 279 -26.47 17.22 2.32
CA LYS A 279 -26.02 17.41 0.95
C LYS A 279 -25.28 18.73 0.78
N ASP A 280 -25.74 19.81 1.39
CA ASP A 280 -25.09 21.12 1.40
C ASP A 280 -23.82 21.08 2.28
N ASP A 281 -23.70 20.22 3.29
CA ASP A 281 -22.50 20.06 4.14
C ASP A 281 -21.42 19.25 3.40
N PHE A 282 -21.80 18.16 2.73
CA PHE A 282 -20.93 17.41 1.81
C PHE A 282 -20.51 18.29 0.63
N LYS A 283 -21.43 19.13 0.14
CA LYS A 283 -21.15 20.13 -0.88
C LYS A 283 -20.28 21.27 -0.36
N ASN A 284 -20.45 21.71 0.88
CA ASN A 284 -19.64 22.76 1.51
C ASN A 284 -18.23 22.26 1.73
N LEU A 285 -18.03 21.05 2.24
CA LEU A 285 -16.72 20.38 2.29
C LEU A 285 -16.01 20.42 0.93
N LEU A 286 -16.78 20.14 -0.13
CA LEU A 286 -16.31 20.10 -1.50
C LEU A 286 -16.30 21.48 -2.21
N THR A 287 -16.81 22.57 -1.62
CA THR A 287 -16.69 23.96 -2.11
C THR A 287 -15.81 24.86 -1.24
N GLU A 288 -15.45 24.42 -0.04
CA GLU A 288 -14.33 24.93 0.74
C GLU A 288 -12.99 24.36 0.21
N LEU A 289 -13.04 23.46 -0.79
CA LEU A 289 -12.00 23.33 -1.82
C LEU A 289 -11.92 24.66 -2.59
N PRO A 290 -10.84 25.46 -2.44
CA PRO A 290 -10.82 26.82 -2.96
C PRO A 290 -10.72 26.85 -4.49
N ASN A 291 -11.45 27.80 -5.10
CA ASN A 291 -11.34 28.15 -6.52
C ASN A 291 -9.87 28.24 -6.98
N MET A 292 -9.43 27.37 -7.89
CA MET A 292 -8.25 27.60 -8.74
C MET A 292 -8.53 27.26 -10.20
N SER A 293 -8.07 28.15 -11.09
CA SER A 293 -8.59 28.33 -12.46
C SER A 293 -7.79 27.61 -13.55
N ASN A 294 -8.46 27.35 -14.69
CA ASN A 294 -7.89 27.00 -16.02
C ASN A 294 -7.15 25.64 -16.10
N ASP A 295 -7.18 24.83 -17.18
CA ASP A 295 -7.62 25.01 -18.57
C ASP A 295 -8.50 23.84 -19.14
N THR A 296 -8.84 23.93 -20.42
CA THR A 296 -9.83 23.13 -21.18
C THR A 296 -9.28 22.00 -22.06
N TYR A 297 -10.07 20.91 -22.22
CA TYR A 297 -10.30 20.02 -23.39
C TYR A 297 -9.11 19.58 -24.31
N ASN A 298 -8.93 18.30 -24.69
CA ASN A 298 -9.89 17.49 -25.49
C ASN A 298 -9.70 15.95 -25.38
N ILE A 299 -10.46 15.13 -26.15
CA ILE A 299 -10.49 13.63 -26.09
C ILE A 299 -10.33 13.00 -27.49
N HIS A 300 -9.63 11.86 -27.57
CA HIS A 300 -9.91 10.64 -28.38
C HIS A 300 -9.11 9.48 -27.74
N GLY A 301 -9.57 8.23 -27.59
CA GLY A 301 -10.89 7.61 -27.84
C GLY A 301 -10.78 6.31 -28.65
N GLY A 302 -11.14 5.10 -28.18
CA GLY A 302 -11.68 4.64 -26.87
C GLY A 302 -11.04 3.31 -26.42
N ASN A 303 -11.68 2.40 -25.64
CA ASN A 303 -13.08 2.29 -25.22
C ASN A 303 -13.30 2.47 -23.70
N GLN A 304 -13.93 3.59 -23.36
CA GLN A 304 -14.95 3.75 -22.30
C GLN A 304 -14.68 3.17 -20.89
N ALA A 305 -14.04 3.99 -20.06
CA ALA A 305 -14.76 4.61 -18.95
C ALA A 305 -14.70 6.15 -19.11
N VAL A 306 -15.70 6.86 -18.60
CA VAL A 306 -15.83 8.34 -18.60
C VAL A 306 -15.91 8.72 -17.12
N VAL A 307 -15.06 9.58 -16.55
CA VAL A 307 -15.24 11.06 -16.47
C VAL A 307 -13.89 11.79 -16.23
N GLY A 308 -13.84 13.08 -16.58
CA GLY A 308 -13.09 14.11 -15.80
C GLY A 308 -11.76 14.54 -16.40
N ARG A 309 -11.43 15.85 -16.39
CA ARG A 309 -10.25 16.38 -17.12
C ARG A 309 -9.39 17.40 -16.38
N LYS A 310 -9.38 17.40 -15.04
CA LYS A 310 -8.48 18.26 -14.25
C LYS A 310 -8.14 17.58 -12.94
N GLY A 311 -6.88 17.16 -12.77
CA GLY A 311 -6.54 16.43 -11.58
C GLY A 311 -5.08 16.11 -11.28
N ASN A 312 -4.62 16.50 -10.10
CA ASN A 312 -3.34 16.14 -9.48
C ASN A 312 -3.59 15.21 -8.28
N ALA A 313 -3.02 14.00 -8.23
CA ALA A 313 -3.31 13.01 -7.17
C ALA A 313 -2.59 13.25 -5.82
N SER A 314 -2.01 14.44 -5.64
CA SER A 314 -1.44 15.00 -4.40
C SER A 314 -2.43 15.15 -3.20
N ASN A 315 -3.55 14.44 -3.27
CA ASN A 315 -4.65 14.30 -2.32
C ASN A 315 -4.95 12.82 -1.93
N LEU A 316 -3.98 11.91 -2.12
CA LEU A 316 -3.89 10.49 -1.68
C LEU A 316 -2.50 10.23 -1.01
N VAL A 317 -2.16 9.11 -0.35
CA VAL A 317 -2.24 8.77 1.12
C VAL A 317 -3.59 8.27 1.67
N GLN A 318 -3.54 7.49 2.77
CA GLN A 318 -4.60 6.71 3.41
C GLN A 318 -4.64 6.84 4.96
N ILE A 319 -5.84 7.00 5.49
CA ILE A 319 -6.22 6.27 6.72
C ILE A 319 -6.35 4.79 6.39
N SER A 320 -5.66 3.98 7.17
CA SER A 320 -5.94 2.57 7.30
C SER A 320 -7.34 2.36 7.89
N ASN A 321 -8.29 1.92 7.06
CA ASN A 321 -9.57 1.39 7.54
C ASN A 321 -9.60 -0.14 7.48
N GLU A 322 -8.47 -0.77 7.83
CA GLU A 322 -8.56 -1.99 8.62
C GLU A 322 -8.74 -1.59 10.10
N PRO A 323 -9.67 -2.20 10.84
CA PRO A 323 -9.66 -2.04 12.29
C PRO A 323 -8.31 -2.52 12.82
N LEU A 324 -7.77 -1.85 13.86
CA LEU A 324 -6.46 -2.09 14.50
C LEU A 324 -6.22 -3.53 15.01
N GLN A 325 -7.19 -4.42 14.81
CA GLN A 325 -7.23 -5.83 15.18
C GLN A 325 -6.70 -6.76 14.06
N ASN A 326 -6.68 -6.33 12.80
CA ASN A 326 -6.34 -7.18 11.64
C ASN A 326 -4.84 -7.24 11.30
N GLN A 327 -4.08 -6.17 11.54
CA GLN A 327 -2.61 -6.17 11.36
C GLN A 327 -1.94 -7.25 12.23
N GLN A 328 -2.37 -7.37 13.50
CA GLN A 328 -1.91 -8.40 14.43
C GLN A 328 -2.30 -9.82 14.01
N LEU A 329 -3.41 -9.97 13.27
CA LEU A 329 -3.84 -11.27 12.74
C LEU A 329 -3.02 -11.64 11.49
N SER A 330 -2.68 -10.68 10.64
CA SER A 330 -1.84 -10.90 9.45
C SER A 330 -0.44 -11.42 9.81
N GLU A 331 0.23 -10.79 10.78
CA GLU A 331 1.52 -11.24 11.33
C GLU A 331 1.44 -12.69 11.83
N ALA A 332 0.43 -12.99 12.64
CA ALA A 332 0.21 -14.32 13.21
C ALA A 332 -0.11 -15.38 12.15
N VAL A 333 -0.91 -15.03 11.14
CA VAL A 333 -1.23 -15.88 10.00
C VAL A 333 0.03 -16.21 9.20
N CYS A 334 0.94 -15.25 9.03
CA CYS A 334 2.21 -15.46 8.37
C CYS A 334 3.12 -16.44 9.13
N GLU A 335 3.26 -16.28 10.45
CA GLU A 335 4.05 -17.22 11.28
C GLU A 335 3.44 -18.63 11.29
N ILE A 336 2.12 -18.77 11.43
CA ILE A 336 1.44 -20.06 11.41
C ILE A 336 1.58 -20.75 10.04
N LYS A 337 1.49 -20.01 8.92
CA LYS A 337 1.77 -20.54 7.57
C LYS A 337 3.22 -21.00 7.43
N LYS A 338 4.18 -20.27 8.01
CA LYS A 338 5.61 -20.65 8.01
C LYS A 338 5.86 -21.94 8.77
N LEU A 339 5.32 -22.09 9.99
CA LEU A 339 5.42 -23.31 10.80
C LEU A 339 4.77 -24.52 10.11
N LEU A 340 3.63 -24.32 9.46
CA LEU A 340 2.96 -25.37 8.66
C LEU A 340 3.79 -25.82 7.46
N ASN A 341 4.36 -24.89 6.69
CA ASN A 341 5.21 -25.21 5.56
C ASN A 341 6.51 -25.93 5.99
N GLN A 342 7.06 -25.56 7.14
CA GLN A 342 8.22 -26.26 7.73
C GLN A 342 7.86 -27.69 8.10
N LEU A 343 6.77 -27.90 8.84
CA LEU A 343 6.31 -29.24 9.22
C LEU A 343 5.96 -30.12 8.00
N ASP A 344 5.36 -29.54 6.95
CA ASP A 344 5.02 -30.28 5.72
C ASP A 344 6.26 -30.60 4.88
N THR A 345 7.36 -29.89 5.09
CA THR A 345 8.69 -30.23 4.51
C THR A 345 9.36 -31.35 5.31
N ASP A 346 9.32 -31.28 6.64
CA ASP A 346 9.99 -32.23 7.54
C ASP A 346 9.23 -33.56 7.70
N ASN A 347 7.89 -33.53 7.65
CA ASN A 347 7.01 -34.70 7.69
C ASN A 347 5.77 -34.50 6.80
N PRO A 348 5.86 -34.80 5.48
CA PRO A 348 4.77 -34.64 4.53
C PRO A 348 3.49 -35.44 4.84
N ASN A 349 3.59 -36.46 5.70
CA ASN A 349 2.48 -37.34 6.08
C ASN A 349 1.93 -37.04 7.49
N ALA A 350 2.33 -35.92 8.11
CA ALA A 350 1.84 -35.52 9.43
C ALA A 350 0.31 -35.45 9.46
N SER A 351 -0.31 -36.14 10.42
CA SER A 351 -1.75 -36.10 10.66
C SER A 351 -2.18 -34.72 11.17
N GLU A 352 -3.45 -34.36 10.99
CA GLU A 352 -3.97 -33.06 11.46
C GLU A 352 -3.77 -32.85 12.96
N ALA A 353 -3.79 -33.92 13.77
CA ALA A 353 -3.52 -33.84 15.20
C ALA A 353 -2.05 -33.47 15.51
N GLU A 354 -1.10 -34.00 14.74
CA GLU A 354 0.31 -33.64 14.84
C GLU A 354 0.55 -32.20 14.38
N LYS A 355 -0.09 -31.77 13.28
CA LYS A 355 -0.03 -30.38 12.80
C LYS A 355 -0.57 -29.39 13.85
N ILE A 356 -1.74 -29.68 14.44
CA ILE A 356 -2.31 -28.88 15.53
C ILE A 356 -1.39 -28.83 16.75
N SER A 357 -0.82 -29.98 17.16
CA SER A 357 0.09 -30.04 18.31
C SER A 357 1.37 -29.24 18.08
N TYR A 358 1.99 -29.35 16.91
CA TYR A 358 3.22 -28.66 16.56
C TYR A 358 3.03 -27.14 16.55
N ILE A 359 2.03 -26.63 15.82
CA ILE A 359 1.72 -25.19 15.79
C ILE A 359 1.41 -24.69 17.22
N SER A 360 0.65 -25.47 18.00
CA SER A 360 0.34 -25.10 19.38
C SER A 360 1.53 -25.08 20.33
N GLN A 361 2.62 -25.80 20.03
CA GLN A 361 3.86 -25.74 20.79
C GLN A 361 4.72 -24.57 20.32
N GLU A 362 5.08 -24.54 19.03
CA GLU A 362 6.07 -23.62 18.45
C GLU A 362 5.60 -22.16 18.30
N THR A 363 4.29 -21.89 18.17
CA THR A 363 3.82 -20.48 18.04
C THR A 363 4.19 -19.67 19.29
N SER A 364 4.74 -18.47 19.12
CA SER A 364 5.21 -17.65 20.25
C SER A 364 4.09 -17.26 21.24
N PRO A 365 4.39 -17.06 22.55
CA PRO A 365 3.38 -16.65 23.53
C PRO A 365 2.70 -15.31 23.24
N ASP A 366 3.43 -14.36 22.63
CA ASP A 366 2.90 -13.06 22.22
C ASP A 366 1.86 -13.20 21.11
N ILE A 367 2.15 -14.00 20.08
CA ILE A 367 1.21 -14.30 18.99
C ILE A 367 0.00 -15.09 19.48
N LYS A 368 0.20 -16.10 20.34
CA LYS A 368 -0.90 -16.78 21.04
C LYS A 368 -1.80 -15.80 21.78
N HIS A 369 -1.22 -14.77 22.42
CA HIS A 369 -1.99 -13.75 23.14
C HIS A 369 -2.75 -12.82 22.18
N LYS A 370 -2.09 -12.26 21.17
CA LYS A 370 -2.68 -11.39 20.13
C LYS A 370 -3.86 -12.08 19.42
N VAL A 371 -3.64 -13.27 18.87
CA VAL A 371 -4.68 -14.05 18.17
C VAL A 371 -5.85 -14.36 19.09
N THR A 372 -5.59 -14.79 20.33
CA THR A 372 -6.65 -15.11 21.30
C THR A 372 -7.44 -13.86 21.72
N ALA A 373 -6.79 -12.70 21.84
CA ALA A 373 -7.45 -11.44 22.16
C ALA A 373 -8.36 -10.97 21.02
N THR A 374 -7.86 -10.98 19.77
CA THR A 374 -8.62 -10.58 18.59
C THR A 374 -9.84 -11.48 18.37
N LEU A 375 -9.70 -12.80 18.49
CA LEU A 375 -10.81 -13.73 18.24
C LEU A 375 -11.85 -13.76 19.37
N LYS A 376 -11.48 -13.38 20.59
CA LYS A 376 -12.46 -13.10 21.67
C LYS A 376 -13.29 -11.84 21.40
N ALA A 377 -12.80 -10.91 20.59
CA ALA A 377 -13.53 -9.70 20.20
C ALA A 377 -14.33 -9.87 18.89
N ALA A 378 -13.77 -10.58 17.89
CA ALA A 378 -14.33 -10.68 16.54
C ALA A 378 -15.05 -12.02 16.23
N GLY A 379 -14.79 -13.08 17.00
CA GLY A 379 -15.24 -14.45 16.70
C GLY A 379 -14.33 -15.20 15.72
N ASP A 380 -14.48 -16.53 15.63
CA ASP A 380 -13.58 -17.37 14.81
C ASP A 380 -13.86 -17.31 13.29
N ALA A 381 -14.94 -16.64 12.87
CA ALA A 381 -15.27 -16.41 11.47
C ALA A 381 -14.26 -15.51 10.73
N VAL A 382 -13.58 -14.58 11.43
CA VAL A 382 -12.60 -13.69 10.78
C VAL A 382 -11.40 -14.47 10.19
N LEU A 383 -11.11 -15.68 10.70
CA LEU A 383 -10.07 -16.55 10.14
C LEU A 383 -10.40 -17.03 8.71
N ASP A 384 -11.68 -17.02 8.31
CA ASP A 384 -12.11 -17.42 6.96
C ASP A 384 -11.60 -16.44 5.88
N GLU A 385 -11.25 -15.21 6.26
CA GLU A 385 -10.70 -14.16 5.36
C GLU A 385 -9.19 -14.34 5.10
N TYR A 386 -8.48 -15.13 5.92
CA TYR A 386 -7.01 -15.26 5.90
C TYR A 386 -6.47 -16.59 5.36
N PHE A 387 -7.34 -17.60 5.21
CA PHE A 387 -6.97 -18.95 4.78
C PHE A 387 -7.91 -19.48 3.69
N GLU A 388 -7.48 -19.31 2.43
CA GLU A 388 -8.21 -19.76 1.24
C GLU A 388 -8.41 -21.29 1.16
N ASN A 389 -7.57 -22.07 1.86
CA ASN A 389 -7.61 -23.53 1.85
C ASN A 389 -8.38 -24.09 3.07
N SER A 390 -9.45 -24.83 2.80
CA SER A 390 -10.36 -25.39 3.81
C SER A 390 -9.69 -26.36 4.80
N SER A 391 -8.61 -27.05 4.41
CA SER A 391 -7.88 -27.93 5.33
C SER A 391 -6.99 -27.13 6.30
N LEU A 392 -6.24 -26.15 5.80
CA LEU A 392 -5.43 -25.24 6.61
C LEU A 392 -6.31 -24.45 7.58
N LEU A 393 -7.40 -23.89 7.08
CA LEU A 393 -8.41 -23.18 7.88
C LEU A 393 -8.96 -24.05 9.03
N ARG A 394 -9.21 -25.35 8.79
CA ARG A 394 -9.66 -26.30 9.81
C ARG A 394 -8.59 -26.58 10.87
N ILE A 395 -7.34 -26.75 10.46
CA ILE A 395 -6.20 -26.93 11.38
C ILE A 395 -6.02 -25.68 12.25
N VAL A 396 -6.06 -24.48 11.66
CA VAL A 396 -5.90 -23.21 12.39
C VAL A 396 -7.06 -22.97 13.35
N LYS A 397 -8.32 -23.10 12.90
CA LYS A 397 -9.49 -22.98 13.80
C LYS A 397 -9.42 -23.97 14.97
N SER A 398 -8.93 -25.18 14.74
CA SER A 398 -8.77 -26.19 15.80
C SER A 398 -7.65 -25.83 16.77
N THR A 399 -6.49 -25.38 16.26
CA THR A 399 -5.33 -24.94 17.06
C THR A 399 -5.65 -23.74 17.92
N VAL A 400 -6.36 -22.75 17.39
CA VAL A 400 -6.70 -21.55 18.16
C VAL A 400 -7.78 -21.83 19.21
N ARG A 401 -8.67 -22.81 18.97
CA ARG A 401 -9.60 -23.31 20.00
C ARG A 401 -8.88 -23.96 21.18
N THR A 402 -7.73 -24.64 20.99
CA THR A 402 -6.96 -25.16 22.13
C THR A 402 -6.32 -24.05 22.96
N TRP A 403 -5.88 -22.94 22.32
CA TRP A 403 -5.39 -21.76 23.04
C TRP A 403 -6.50 -21.09 23.87
N MET A 404 -7.72 -21.03 23.33
CA MET A 404 -8.88 -20.48 24.03
C MET A 404 -9.36 -21.35 25.19
N SER A 405 -9.22 -22.68 25.11
CA SER A 405 -9.63 -23.62 26.17
C SER A 405 -8.65 -23.75 27.34
N TYR A 406 -7.46 -23.12 27.27
CA TYR A 406 -6.41 -23.25 28.29
C TYR A 406 -6.44 -22.15 29.38
N LYS A 407 -7.58 -21.49 29.59
CA LYS A 407 -7.84 -20.58 30.71
C LYS A 407 -9.27 -20.70 31.24
N ASP A 408 -9.44 -21.64 32.17
CA ASP A 408 -10.02 -21.37 33.50
C ASP A 408 -8.93 -21.64 34.54
#